data_AF-A0AAP0B2Q6-F1
#
_entry.id   AF-A0AAP0B2Q6-F1
#
_cell.length_a   1.000
_cell.length_b   1.000
_cell.length_c   1.000
_cell.angle_alpha   90.00
_cell.angle_beta   90.00
_cell.angle_gamma   90.00
#
_symmetry.space_group_name_H-M   'P 1'
#
loop_
_entity.id
_entity.type
_entity.pdbx_description
1 polymer ?
#
loop_
_entity_poly.entity_id
_entity_poly.type
_entity_poly.pdbx_seq_one_letter_code
_entity_poly.pdbx_strand_id
1 'polypeptide(L)' 'MHQVEVRQNVKPILKLRKTEMLWLGLCAYARVLKKKQSRYKELISMVRSKIAELDVDYSLPYLRYAVDDSHSSLFWEIAF' A
#
# COMPACT_ATOMS: atom_id res chain seq x y z
N MET A 1 23.92 -10.05 26.62
CA MET A 1 23.02 -9.35 25.68
C MET A 1 23.79 -9.10 24.40
N HIS A 2 23.31 -9.57 23.26
CA HIS A 2 23.98 -9.33 21.98
C HIS A 2 23.54 -7.96 21.45
N GLN A 3 24.45 -6.98 21.50
CA GLN A 3 24.26 -5.70 20.81
C GLN A 3 24.25 -5.98 19.31
N VAL A 4 23.09 -5.83 18.69
CA VAL A 4 22.99 -5.73 17.24
C VAL A 4 23.42 -4.32 16.90
N GLU A 5 24.64 -4.16 16.37
CA GLU A 5 25.06 -2.91 15.74
C GLU A 5 24.13 -2.62 14.56
N VAL A 6 23.23 -1.66 14.74
CA VAL A 6 22.43 -1.10 13.65
C VAL A 6 23.40 -0.37 12.74
N ARG A 7 23.84 -1.02 11.65
CA ARG A 7 24.58 -0.36 10.58
C ARG A 7 23.65 0.67 9.92
N GLN A 8 23.74 1.93 10.36
CA GLN A 8 22.89 3.06 9.98
C GLN A 8 23.06 3.57 8.53
N ASN A 9 23.37 2.71 7.56
CA ASN A 9 23.50 3.15 6.17
C ASN A 9 22.98 2.17 5.13
N VAL A 10 22.13 1.23 5.54
CA VAL A 10 21.37 0.43 4.58
C VAL A 10 20.11 1.22 4.23
N LYS A 11 20.07 1.84 3.05
CA LYS A 11 18.82 2.27 2.40
C LYS A 11 18.37 1.10 1.53
N PRO A 12 17.59 0.13 2.04
CA PRO A 12 17.17 -0.99 1.23
C PRO A 12 16.34 -0.47 0.05
N ILE A 13 16.84 -0.69 -1.17
CA ILE A 13 16.10 -0.37 -2.40
C ILE A 13 15.22 -1.57 -2.71
N LEU A 14 13.92 -1.44 -2.45
CA LEU A 14 12.95 -2.42 -2.89
C LEU A 14 12.71 -2.26 -4.40
N LYS A 15 13.11 -3.26 -5.18
CA LYS A 15 12.81 -3.29 -6.62
C LYS A 15 11.43 -3.91 -6.80
N LEU A 16 10.56 -3.17 -7.48
CA LEU A 16 9.19 -3.59 -7.79
C LEU A 16 9.00 -3.64 -9.30
N ARG A 17 8.18 -4.59 -9.76
CA ARG A 17 7.62 -4.55 -11.11
C ARG A 17 6.69 -3.34 -11.22
N LYS A 18 6.52 -2.83 -12.45
CA LYS A 18 5.59 -1.72 -12.72
C LYS A 18 4.17 -2.04 -12.26
N THR A 19 3.72 -3.28 -12.44
CA THR A 19 2.40 -3.77 -12.00
C THR A 19 2.26 -3.73 -10.48
N GLU A 20 3.28 -4.16 -9.73
CA GLU A 20 3.31 -4.11 -8.26
C GLU A 20 3.27 -2.67 -7.76
N MET A 21 4.06 -1.77 -8.37
CA MET A 21 4.06 -0.35 -8.02
C MET A 21 2.69 0.29 -8.25
N LEU A 22 2.07 0.02 -9.41
CA LEU A 22 0.73 0.51 -9.73
C LEU A 22 -0.32 -0.04 -8.75
N TRP A 23 -0.24 -1.34 -8.45
CA TRP A 23 -1.14 -2.00 -7.51
C TRP A 23 -1.06 -1.36 -6.12
N LEU A 24 0.15 -1.13 -5.59
CA LEU A 24 0.36 -0.46 -4.31
C LEU A 24 -0.24 0.95 -4.30
N GLY A 25 0.00 1.72 -5.36
CA GLY A 25 -0.57 3.06 -5.50
C GLY A 25 -2.10 3.07 -5.53
N LEU A 26 -2.71 2.14 -6.27
CA LEU A 26 -4.17 2.01 -6.35
C LEU A 26 -4.77 1.55 -5.02
N CYS A 27 -4.14 0.62 -4.29
CA CYS A 27 -4.56 0.21 -2.95
C CYS A 27 -4.57 1.39 -1.98
N ALA A 28 -3.49 2.19 -1.97
CA ALA A 28 -3.41 3.40 -1.14
C ALA A 28 -4.49 4.43 -1.52
N TYR A 29 -4.72 4.62 -2.83
CA TYR A 29 -5.73 5.56 -3.30
C TYR A 29 -7.16 5.11 -2.94
N ALA A 30 -7.47 3.83 -3.16
CA ALA A 30 -8.75 3.25 -2.76
C ALA A 30 -9.02 3.41 -1.26
N ARG A 31 -7.97 3.28 -0.42
CA ARG A 31 -8.06 3.48 1.02
C ARG A 31 -8.44 4.91 1.40
N VAL A 32 -7.81 5.91 0.77
CA VAL A 32 -8.15 7.32 0.98
C VAL A 32 -9.57 7.62 0.51
N LEU A 33 -9.96 7.13 -0.67
CA LEU A 33 -11.31 7.33 -1.19
C LEU A 33 -12.38 6.71 -0.28
N LYS A 34 -12.09 5.55 0.33
CA LYS A 34 -13.02 4.90 1.27
C LYS A 34 -13.38 5.80 2.46
N LYS A 35 -12.47 6.66 2.93
CA LYS A 35 -12.78 7.66 3.98
C LYS A 35 -13.80 8.72 3.52
N LYS A 36 -13.94 8.94 2.21
CA LYS A 36 -14.90 9.86 1.58
C LYS A 36 -15.90 9.09 0.69
N GLN A 37 -16.26 7.86 1.08
CA GLN A 37 -17.03 6.93 0.26
C GLN A 37 -18.38 7.48 -0.21
N SER A 38 -19.07 8.30 0.60
CA SER A 38 -20.34 8.93 0.20
C SER A 38 -20.22 9.78 -1.06
N ARG A 39 -19.05 10.40 -1.28
CA ARG A 39 -18.76 11.26 -2.43
C ARG A 39 -18.17 10.49 -3.62
N TYR A 40 -17.42 9.41 -3.36
CA TYR A 40 -16.59 8.74 -4.38
C TYR A 40 -16.95 7.28 -4.61
N LYS A 41 -18.19 6.87 -4.39
CA LYS A 41 -18.61 5.46 -4.50
C LYS A 41 -18.30 4.83 -5.87
N GLU A 42 -18.58 5.54 -6.96
CA GLU A 42 -18.31 5.07 -8.32
C GLU A 42 -16.80 4.93 -8.58
N LEU A 43 -16.03 5.95 -8.20
CA LEU A 43 -14.58 5.92 -8.36
C LEU A 43 -13.93 4.79 -7.56
N ILE A 44 -14.40 4.52 -6.33
CA ILE A 44 -13.96 3.36 -5.53
C ILE A 44 -14.22 2.06 -6.29
N SER A 45 -15.40 1.93 -6.91
CA SER A 45 -15.74 0.75 -7.71
C SER A 45 -14.78 0.58 -8.88
N MET A 46 -14.53 1.64 -9.64
CA MET A 46 -13.60 1.62 -10.78
C MET A 46 -12.17 1.27 -10.36
N VAL A 47 -11.66 1.87 -9.28
CA VAL A 47 -10.32 1.57 -8.77
C VAL A 47 -10.21 0.13 -8.32
N ARG A 48 -11.23 -0.43 -7.64
CA ARG A 48 -11.25 -1.84 -7.24
C ARG A 48 -11.28 -2.79 -8.43
N SER A 49 -12.08 -2.50 -9.45
CA SER A 49 -12.04 -3.27 -10.69
C SER A 49 -10.65 -3.22 -11.32
N LYS A 50 -10.01 -2.05 -11.34
CA LYS A 50 -8.65 -1.93 -11.88
C LYS A 50 -7.61 -2.71 -11.09
N ILE A 51 -7.74 -2.75 -9.77
CA ILE A 51 -6.87 -3.58 -8.90
C ILE A 51 -7.04 -5.06 -9.23
N ALA A 52 -8.27 -5.53 -9.46
CA ALA A 52 -8.55 -6.93 -9.78
C ALA A 52 -8.02 -7.35 -11.17
N GLU A 53 -7.88 -6.42 -12.10
CA GLU A 53 -7.27 -6.66 -13.42
C GLU A 53 -5.73 -6.79 -13.36
N LEU A 54 -5.09 -6.28 -12.31
CA LEU A 54 -3.64 -6.33 -12.18
C LEU A 54 -3.21 -7.73 -11.75
N ASP A 55 -2.42 -8.39 -12.59
CA ASP A 55 -1.76 -9.66 -12.28
C ASP A 55 -0.62 -9.44 -11.27
N VAL A 56 -1.02 -9.35 -9.99
CA VAL A 56 -0.13 -9.16 -8.85
C VAL A 56 -0.39 -10.25 -7.82
N ASP A 57 0.66 -10.98 -7.49
CA ASP A 57 0.62 -11.99 -6.44
C ASP A 57 0.61 -11.32 -5.06
N TYR A 58 -0.59 -11.12 -4.53
CA TYR A 58 -0.80 -10.52 -3.20
C TYR A 58 -0.36 -11.44 -2.05
N SER A 59 0.02 -12.70 -2.32
CA SER A 59 0.58 -13.60 -1.31
C SER A 59 2.02 -13.23 -0.93
N LEU A 60 2.69 -12.41 -1.76
CA LEU A 60 4.05 -11.96 -1.51
C LEU A 60 4.13 -11.15 -0.20
N PRO A 61 4.99 -11.55 0.76
CA PRO A 61 5.00 -10.96 2.11
C PRO A 61 5.20 -9.45 2.13
N TYR A 62 6.04 -8.91 1.24
CA TYR A 62 6.34 -7.48 1.18
C TYR A 62 5.15 -6.65 0.66
N LEU A 63 4.36 -7.19 -0.27
CA LEU A 63 3.13 -6.52 -0.74
C LEU A 63 2.06 -6.56 0.34
N ARG A 64 1.88 -7.72 0.98
CA ARG A 64 0.93 -7.87 2.10
C ARG A 64 1.27 -6.92 3.24
N TYR A 65 2.55 -6.84 3.61
CA TYR A 65 3.04 -5.91 4.62
C TYR A 65 2.74 -4.45 4.26
N ALA A 66 2.99 -4.07 2.99
CA ALA A 66 2.83 -2.68 2.56
C ALA A 66 1.37 -2.19 2.56
N VAL A 67 0.39 -3.09 2.38
CA VAL A 67 -1.04 -2.73 2.39
C VAL A 67 -1.72 -2.92 3.74
N ASP A 68 -1.03 -3.49 4.73
CA ASP A 68 -1.57 -3.69 6.07
C ASP A 68 -1.71 -2.36 6.81
N ASP A 69 -2.91 -2.13 7.35
CA ASP A 69 -3.26 -0.91 8.07
C ASP A 69 -2.44 -0.70 9.34
N SER A 70 -1.96 -1.78 9.97
CA SER A 70 -1.12 -1.73 11.17
C SER A 70 0.29 -1.21 10.91
N HIS A 71 0.75 -1.24 9.64
CA HIS A 71 2.09 -0.85 9.24
C HIS A 71 2.17 0.56 8.64
N SER A 72 1.05 1.31 8.64
CA SER A 72 1.01 2.66 8.09
C SER A 72 0.36 3.65 9.05
N SER A 73 1.20 4.39 9.78
CA SER A 73 0.80 5.48 10.68
C SER A 73 0.20 6.67 9.92
N LEU A 74 0.69 6.94 8.70
CA LEU A 74 0.29 8.08 7.88
C LEU A 74 -1.22 8.10 7.59
N PHE A 75 -1.85 6.95 7.36
CA PHE A 75 -3.29 6.94 7.09
C PHE A 75 -4.12 7.38 8.29
N TRP A 76 -3.64 7.29 9.52
CA TRP A 76 -4.35 7.80 10.69
C TRP A 76 -4.25 9.32 10.80
N GLU A 77 -3.14 9.90 10.36
CA GLU A 77 -2.87 11.34 10.41
C GLU A 77 -3.61 12.13 9.33
N ILE A 78 -4.05 11.48 8.25
CA ILE A 78 -4.84 12.14 7.21
C ILE A 78 -6.26 12.44 7.74
N ALA A 79 -6.41 13.65 8.28
CA ALA A 79 -7.67 14.29 8.64
C ALA A 79 -8.40 14.86 7.40
N PHE A 80 -9.73 14.87 7.41
CA PHE A 80 -10.55 15.08 6.22
C PHE A 80 -11.89 15.76 6.45
#